data_AF-A0A095ZMH2-F1
#
_entry.id   AF-A0A095ZMH2-F1
#
_cell.length_a   1.000
_cell.length_b   1.000
_cell.length_c   1.000
_cell.angle_alpha   90.00
_cell.angle_beta   90.00
_cell.angle_gamma   90.00
#
_symmetry.space_group_name_H-M   'P 1'
#
loop_
_entity.id
_entity.type
_entity.pdbx_description
1 polymer ?
#
loop_
_entity_poly.entity_id
_entity_poly.type
_entity_poly.pdbx_seq_one_letter_code
_entity_poly.pdbx_strand_id
1 'polypeptide(L)'
;MLIICTLFLFSCNYRHKQEITIFYFCGNIEPYRQFDCTDLDSICKTNEYDDTIFITSTMFKQIKDDIINAKPTHNYSNSYTPIIYVNVGNQNLCLNGINNQCWIKQSDRKYHPSILSNKTVYLLKWKSFYYNYLPYDILQLDKGIRQFGIPSDYKKDQINKIIKKKEMSKVLVRVK
;
A
#
# COMPACT_ATOMS: atom_id res chain seq x y z
N MET A 1 10.31 -11.44 -57.40
CA MET A 1 11.05 -10.69 -56.35
C MET A 1 10.14 -10.55 -55.15
N LEU A 2 10.43 -11.28 -54.07
CA LEU A 2 9.69 -11.21 -52.80
C LEU A 2 10.45 -10.24 -51.88
N ILE A 3 9.86 -9.07 -51.63
CA ILE A 3 10.37 -8.10 -50.66
C ILE A 3 9.87 -8.56 -49.29
N ILE A 4 10.76 -9.17 -48.50
CA ILE A 4 10.50 -9.54 -47.12
C ILE A 4 10.59 -8.26 -46.28
N CYS A 5 9.44 -7.67 -45.95
CA CYS A 5 9.33 -6.66 -44.92
C CYS A 5 9.59 -7.30 -43.55
N THR A 6 10.83 -7.23 -43.09
CA THR A 6 11.17 -7.51 -41.68
C THR A 6 10.57 -6.40 -40.80
N LEU A 7 9.37 -6.66 -40.27
CA LEU A 7 8.83 -5.93 -39.13
C LEU A 7 9.78 -6.14 -37.95
N PHE A 8 10.61 -5.13 -37.67
CA PHE A 8 11.26 -4.98 -36.38
C PHE A 8 10.17 -4.86 -35.33
N LEU A 9 9.85 -5.98 -34.67
CA LEU A 9 9.18 -5.99 -33.39
C LEU A 9 10.11 -5.27 -32.41
N PHE A 10 9.94 -3.95 -32.30
CA PHE A 10 10.32 -3.24 -31.09
C PHE A 10 9.49 -3.84 -29.96
N SER A 11 10.02 -4.92 -29.38
CA SER A 11 9.66 -5.31 -28.03
C SER A 11 9.96 -4.08 -27.18
N CYS A 12 8.92 -3.32 -26.87
CA CYS A 12 8.94 -2.45 -25.71
C CYS A 12 9.25 -3.37 -24.53
N ASN A 13 10.54 -3.47 -24.19
CA ASN A 13 10.98 -3.88 -22.88
C ASN A 13 10.47 -2.79 -21.93
N TYR A 14 9.17 -2.86 -21.63
CA TYR A 14 8.53 -2.09 -20.58
C TYR A 14 9.15 -2.66 -19.31
N ARG A 15 10.33 -2.15 -18.94
CA ARG A 15 10.89 -2.33 -17.62
C ARG A 15 9.80 -1.80 -16.71
N HIS A 16 9.00 -2.70 -16.15
CA HIS A 16 8.03 -2.36 -15.13
C HIS A 16 8.83 -1.59 -14.08
N LYS A 17 8.59 -0.28 -14.02
CA LYS A 17 9.30 0.57 -13.08
C LYS A 17 9.05 -0.05 -11.70
N GLN A 18 10.12 -0.22 -10.92
CA GLN A 18 10.05 -0.79 -9.58
C GLN A 18 9.41 0.26 -8.65
N GLU A 19 8.09 0.34 -8.76
CA GLU A 19 7.26 1.37 -8.15
C GLU A 19 6.14 0.73 -7.34
N ILE A 20 5.79 1.39 -6.25
CA ILE A 20 4.64 1.05 -5.42
C ILE A 20 3.81 2.32 -5.28
N THR A 21 2.53 2.26 -5.66
CA THR A 21 1.57 3.31 -5.32
C THR A 21 0.94 2.97 -4.00
N ILE A 22 0.90 3.92 -3.06
CA ILE A 22 0.21 3.76 -1.78
C ILE A 22 -0.75 4.92 -1.61
N PHE A 23 -2.04 4.61 -1.46
CA PHE A 23 -3.09 5.58 -1.17
C PHE A 23 -3.72 5.24 0.18
N TYR A 24 -3.97 6.24 1.01
CA TYR A 24 -4.63 6.03 2.29
C TYR A 24 -5.36 7.27 2.76
N PHE A 25 -6.34 7.06 3.61
CA PHE A 25 -6.94 8.13 4.39
C PHE A 25 -6.07 8.46 5.60
N CYS A 26 -5.96 9.75 5.89
CA CYS A 26 -5.13 10.28 6.96
C CYS A 26 -5.94 10.37 8.25
N GLY A 27 -5.28 10.10 9.39
CA GLY A 27 -5.93 10.11 10.69
C GLY A 27 -6.56 8.77 11.06
N ASN A 28 -7.14 8.72 12.25
CA ASN A 28 -7.97 7.61 12.66
C ASN A 28 -9.38 7.86 12.09
N ILE A 29 -9.72 7.20 10.97
CA ILE A 29 -11.06 7.32 10.40
C ILE A 29 -12.03 6.54 11.28
N GLU A 30 -13.04 7.21 11.81
CA GLU A 30 -14.18 6.52 12.41
C GLU A 30 -15.06 5.86 11.33
N PRO A 31 -15.60 4.67 11.60
CA PRO A 31 -16.20 3.77 10.61
C PRO A 31 -17.57 4.21 10.06
N TYR A 32 -17.97 5.48 10.20
CA TYR A 32 -19.26 5.96 9.68
C TYR A 32 -19.39 5.77 8.17
N ARG A 33 -18.26 5.73 7.43
CA ARG A 33 -18.22 5.33 6.02
C ARG A 33 -17.34 4.10 5.87
N GLN A 34 -17.97 2.95 5.65
CA GLN A 34 -17.27 1.72 5.29
C GLN A 34 -16.89 1.80 3.81
N PHE A 35 -15.59 1.73 3.52
CA PHE A 35 -15.07 1.58 2.16
C PHE A 35 -14.71 0.13 1.92
N ASP A 36 -14.88 -0.34 0.70
CA ASP A 36 -14.27 -1.59 0.25
C ASP A 36 -12.99 -1.34 -0.57
N CYS A 37 -12.30 -2.41 -0.95
CA CYS A 37 -11.09 -2.30 -1.76
C CYS A 37 -11.30 -1.72 -3.17
N THR A 38 -12.48 -1.95 -3.74
CA THR A 38 -12.85 -1.45 -5.07
C THR A 38 -13.07 0.06 -5.02
N ASP A 39 -13.65 0.57 -3.93
CA ASP A 39 -13.76 2.00 -3.67
C ASP A 39 -12.38 2.64 -3.59
N LEU A 40 -11.47 2.09 -2.78
CA LEU A 40 -10.12 2.62 -2.64
C LEU A 40 -9.33 2.58 -3.96
N ASP A 41 -9.44 1.48 -4.73
CA ASP A 41 -8.83 1.33 -6.07
C ASP A 41 -9.33 2.44 -7.01
N SER A 42 -10.63 2.74 -6.99
CA SER A 42 -11.26 3.76 -7.81
C SER A 42 -10.83 5.17 -7.40
N ILE A 43 -10.84 5.48 -6.10
CA ILE A 43 -10.41 6.78 -5.56
C ILE A 43 -8.92 7.01 -5.83
N CYS A 44 -8.08 5.99 -5.68
CA CYS A 44 -6.65 6.08 -5.95
C CYS A 44 -6.35 6.52 -7.39
N LYS A 45 -7.14 6.08 -8.37
CA LYS A 45 -6.96 6.45 -9.78
C LYS A 45 -7.20 7.92 -10.08
N THR A 46 -8.09 8.58 -9.35
CA THR A 46 -8.46 9.98 -9.58
C THR A 46 -7.60 10.96 -8.77
N ASN A 47 -6.93 10.49 -7.71
CA ASN A 47 -6.07 11.34 -6.89
C ASN A 47 -4.67 11.51 -7.52
N GLU A 48 -4.13 12.71 -7.41
CA GLU A 48 -2.74 13.00 -7.78
C GLU A 48 -1.75 12.53 -6.71
N TYR A 49 -0.49 12.37 -7.08
CA TYR A 49 0.56 12.04 -6.12
C TYR A 49 0.95 13.27 -5.32
N ASP A 50 1.03 13.09 -4.01
CA ASP A 50 1.46 14.13 -3.09
C ASP A 50 2.98 14.14 -2.88
N ASP A 51 3.60 12.97 -3.00
CA ASP A 51 5.03 12.80 -2.73
C ASP A 51 5.61 11.59 -3.47
N THR A 52 6.93 11.59 -3.64
CA THR A 52 7.71 10.46 -4.12
C THR A 52 8.79 10.09 -3.10
N ILE A 53 8.75 8.86 -2.62
CA ILE A 53 9.66 8.33 -1.59
C ILE A 53 10.57 7.28 -2.22
N PHE A 54 11.81 7.19 -1.73
CA PHE A 54 12.79 6.23 -2.24
C PHE A 54 13.09 5.13 -1.21
N ILE A 55 13.09 3.88 -1.67
CA ILE A 55 13.47 2.69 -0.89
C ILE A 55 14.60 1.94 -1.59
N THR A 56 15.24 1.02 -0.86
CA THR A 56 16.27 0.16 -1.43
C THR A 56 15.67 -0.92 -2.33
N SER A 57 16.43 -1.39 -3.30
CA SER A 57 16.05 -2.52 -4.17
C SER A 57 15.74 -3.78 -3.36
N THR A 58 16.52 -4.05 -2.29
CA THR A 58 16.29 -5.16 -1.36
C THR A 58 14.93 -5.05 -0.67
N MET A 59 14.56 -3.85 -0.20
CA MET A 59 13.26 -3.62 0.45
C MET A 59 12.11 -3.81 -0.54
N PHE A 60 12.24 -3.26 -1.76
CA PHE A 60 11.25 -3.43 -2.82
C PHE A 60 11.03 -4.92 -3.14
N LYS A 61 12.14 -5.66 -3.32
CA LYS A 61 12.08 -7.10 -3.58
C LYS A 61 11.38 -7.84 -2.44
N GLN A 62 11.72 -7.53 -1.19
CA GLN A 62 11.08 -8.15 -0.03
C GLN A 62 9.56 -7.93 -0.01
N ILE A 63 9.10 -6.71 -0.26
CA ILE A 63 7.67 -6.37 -0.31
C ILE A 63 6.99 -7.12 -1.46
N LYS A 64 7.58 -7.07 -2.65
CA LYS A 64 7.03 -7.70 -3.85
C LYS A 64 6.92 -9.21 -3.69
N ASP A 65 7.97 -9.86 -3.21
CA ASP A 65 8.00 -11.32 -3.06
C ASP A 65 6.97 -11.78 -2.02
N ASP A 66 6.79 -11.05 -0.92
CA ASP A 66 5.76 -11.37 0.10
C ASP A 66 4.34 -11.25 -0.47
N ILE A 67 4.08 -10.21 -1.27
CA ILE A 67 2.76 -10.02 -1.92
C ILE A 67 2.49 -11.11 -2.97
N ILE A 68 3.47 -11.46 -3.80
CA ILE A 68 3.31 -12.49 -4.83
C ILE A 68 3.04 -13.86 -4.21
N ASN A 69 3.69 -14.17 -3.09
CA ASN A 69 3.58 -15.47 -2.44
C ASN A 69 2.41 -15.59 -1.46
N ALA A 70 1.71 -14.48 -1.18
CA ALA A 70 0.55 -14.48 -0.30
C ALA A 70 -0.60 -15.28 -0.91
N LYS A 71 -1.18 -16.20 -0.12
CA LYS A 71 -2.31 -17.02 -0.54
C LYS A 71 -3.62 -16.50 0.06
N PRO A 72 -4.73 -16.58 -0.68
CA PRO A 72 -6.06 -16.35 -0.12
C PRO A 72 -6.33 -17.23 1.09
N THR A 73 -6.98 -16.66 2.10
CA THR A 73 -7.43 -17.37 3.29
C THR A 73 -8.94 -17.53 3.24
N HIS A 74 -9.42 -18.78 3.18
CA HIS A 74 -10.86 -19.07 3.03
C HIS A 74 -11.64 -19.09 4.35
N ASN A 75 -10.94 -19.17 5.50
CA ASN A 75 -11.56 -19.34 6.82
C ASN A 75 -11.49 -18.08 7.70
N TYR A 76 -11.37 -16.89 7.10
CA TYR A 76 -11.12 -15.67 7.86
C TYR A 76 -12.14 -14.57 7.56
N SER A 77 -12.98 -14.25 8.54
CA SER A 77 -13.74 -12.99 8.55
C SER A 77 -12.78 -11.87 8.96
N ASN A 78 -12.36 -11.04 8.01
CA ASN A 78 -11.62 -9.83 8.31
C ASN A 78 -12.63 -8.75 8.71
N SER A 79 -12.78 -8.54 10.02
CA SER A 79 -13.72 -7.56 10.60
C SER A 79 -13.24 -6.11 10.48
N TYR A 80 -12.02 -5.88 9.98
CA TYR A 80 -11.46 -4.55 9.82
C TYR A 80 -11.87 -3.96 8.47
N THR A 81 -12.01 -2.63 8.42
CA THR A 81 -12.24 -1.89 7.18
C THR A 81 -10.90 -1.67 6.46
N PRO A 82 -10.83 -1.86 5.13
CA PRO A 82 -9.66 -1.43 4.36
C PRO A 82 -9.59 0.10 4.36
N ILE A 83 -8.40 0.63 4.67
CA ILE A 83 -8.17 2.09 4.71
C ILE A 83 -6.90 2.53 3.96
N ILE A 84 -6.12 1.56 3.47
CA ILE A 84 -4.91 1.76 2.69
C ILE A 84 -5.03 0.89 1.44
N TYR A 85 -4.88 1.50 0.26
CA TYR A 85 -4.71 0.81 -1.01
C TYR A 85 -3.24 0.81 -1.42
N VAL A 86 -2.79 -0.30 -1.99
CA VAL A 86 -1.43 -0.49 -2.47
C VAL A 86 -1.48 -1.12 -3.87
N ASN A 87 -0.70 -0.57 -4.80
CA ASN A 87 -0.41 -1.19 -6.08
C ASN A 87 1.10 -1.42 -6.19
N VAL A 88 1.51 -2.68 -6.35
CA VAL A 88 2.90 -3.10 -6.60
C VAL A 88 2.96 -3.75 -7.98
N GLY A 89 3.32 -2.96 -9.00
CA GLY A 89 3.27 -3.42 -10.40
C GLY A 89 1.84 -3.84 -10.81
N ASN A 90 1.64 -5.12 -11.10
CA ASN A 90 0.32 -5.65 -11.48
C ASN A 90 -0.50 -6.17 -10.28
N GLN A 91 0.05 -6.13 -9.06
CA GLN A 91 -0.63 -6.61 -7.87
C GLN A 91 -1.30 -5.45 -7.14
N ASN A 92 -2.60 -5.58 -6.88
CA ASN A 92 -3.38 -4.61 -6.12
C ASN A 92 -3.82 -5.25 -4.82
N LEU A 93 -3.72 -4.51 -3.71
CA LEU A 93 -4.16 -4.98 -2.42
C LEU A 93 -4.63 -3.83 -1.53
N CYS A 94 -5.36 -4.15 -0.48
CA CYS A 94 -5.65 -3.21 0.59
C CYS A 94 -5.21 -3.74 1.95
N LEU A 95 -4.85 -2.81 2.81
CA LEU A 95 -4.48 -3.08 4.19
C LEU A 95 -5.48 -2.39 5.12
N ASN A 96 -5.65 -2.97 6.30
CA ASN A 96 -6.30 -2.27 7.41
C ASN A 96 -5.27 -1.51 8.26
N GLY A 97 -5.77 -0.66 9.15
CA GLY A 97 -4.93 0.19 10.01
C GLY A 97 -4.21 -0.52 11.16
N ILE A 98 -4.55 -1.79 11.46
CA ILE A 98 -4.24 -2.42 12.76
C ILE A 98 -3.27 -3.60 12.64
N ASN A 99 -3.44 -4.48 11.65
CA ASN A 99 -2.70 -5.73 11.59
C ASN A 99 -2.28 -6.11 10.15
N ASN A 100 -1.84 -7.35 9.98
CA ASN A 100 -1.30 -7.88 8.73
C ASN A 100 -2.33 -8.61 7.84
N GLN A 101 -3.61 -8.54 8.20
CA GLN A 101 -4.69 -9.01 7.36
C GLN A 101 -4.93 -8.00 6.24
N CYS A 102 -5.19 -8.51 5.06
CA CYS A 102 -5.30 -7.71 3.86
C CYS A 102 -6.29 -8.35 2.89
N TRP A 103 -6.51 -7.67 1.78
CA TRP A 103 -7.20 -8.25 0.64
C TRP A 103 -6.35 -8.06 -0.60
N ILE A 104 -6.12 -9.12 -1.35
CA ILE A 104 -5.29 -9.09 -2.57
C ILE A 104 -6.19 -9.39 -3.76
N LYS A 105 -6.07 -8.58 -4.81
CA LYS A 105 -6.83 -8.75 -6.05
C LYS A 105 -6.31 -9.98 -6.81
N GLN A 106 -7.18 -10.95 -7.02
CA GLN A 106 -6.83 -12.19 -7.72
C GLN A 106 -7.15 -12.11 -9.21
N SER A 107 -6.87 -13.18 -9.95
CA SER A 107 -7.11 -13.29 -11.40
C SER A 107 -8.59 -13.13 -11.79
N ASP A 108 -9.51 -13.43 -10.89
CA ASP A 108 -10.95 -13.20 -11.05
C ASP A 108 -11.35 -11.71 -10.90
N ARG A 109 -10.36 -10.83 -10.74
CA ARG A 109 -10.48 -9.38 -10.55
C ARG A 109 -11.16 -8.97 -9.24
N LYS A 110 -11.40 -9.90 -8.31
CA LYS A 110 -11.97 -9.62 -6.99
C LYS A 110 -10.88 -9.58 -5.93
N TYR A 111 -11.15 -8.86 -4.84
CA TYR A 111 -10.27 -8.79 -3.68
C TYR A 111 -10.60 -9.93 -2.72
N HIS A 112 -9.61 -10.77 -2.42
CA HIS A 112 -9.77 -11.93 -1.53
C HIS A 112 -8.99 -11.72 -0.23
N PRO A 113 -9.58 -12.05 0.93
CA PRO A 113 -8.86 -12.01 2.21
C PRO A 113 -7.57 -12.81 2.13
N SER A 114 -6.48 -12.24 2.65
CA SER A 114 -5.14 -12.82 2.65
C SER A 114 -4.37 -12.32 3.88
N ILE A 115 -3.21 -12.92 4.14
CA ILE A 115 -2.33 -12.53 5.24
C ILE A 115 -0.93 -12.29 4.66
N LEU A 116 -0.39 -11.08 4.89
CA LEU A 116 1.00 -10.76 4.61
C LEU A 116 1.87 -10.93 5.85
N SER A 117 3.20 -10.91 5.69
CA SER A 117 4.07 -10.81 6.85
C SER A 117 3.86 -9.48 7.59
N ASN A 118 3.97 -9.50 8.93
CA ASN A 118 3.89 -8.26 9.72
C ASN A 118 4.95 -7.24 9.25
N LYS A 119 6.12 -7.72 8.82
CA LYS A 119 7.23 -6.88 8.35
C LYS A 119 6.87 -6.13 7.08
N THR A 120 6.26 -6.78 6.09
CA THR A 120 5.85 -6.12 4.84
C THR A 120 4.79 -5.05 5.09
N VAL A 121 3.77 -5.36 5.90
CA VAL A 121 2.73 -4.38 6.23
C VAL A 121 3.29 -3.19 7.02
N TYR A 122 4.19 -3.46 7.97
CA TYR A 122 4.92 -2.41 8.68
C TYR A 122 5.73 -1.52 7.72
N LEU A 123 6.48 -2.11 6.79
CA LEU A 123 7.29 -1.36 5.82
C LEU A 123 6.43 -0.52 4.89
N LEU A 124 5.29 -1.03 4.41
CA LEU A 124 4.34 -0.28 3.57
C LEU A 124 3.77 0.93 4.32
N LYS A 125 3.32 0.75 5.57
CA LYS A 125 2.81 1.83 6.42
C LYS A 125 3.89 2.84 6.80
N TRP A 126 5.08 2.38 7.16
CA TRP A 126 6.19 3.26 7.51
C TRP A 126 6.65 4.07 6.30
N LYS A 127 7.01 3.41 5.20
CA LYS A 127 7.62 4.07 4.04
C LYS A 127 6.66 4.94 3.25
N SER A 128 5.35 4.84 3.50
CA SER A 128 4.37 5.78 2.95
C SER A 128 4.12 7.00 3.85
N PHE A 129 4.78 7.10 5.01
CA PHE A 129 4.47 8.07 6.07
C PHE A 129 3.07 7.95 6.67
N TYR A 130 2.34 6.85 6.45
CA TYR A 130 1.02 6.64 7.04
C TYR A 130 1.00 6.85 8.57
N TYR A 131 2.01 6.32 9.27
CA TYR A 131 2.11 6.46 10.72
C TYR A 131 2.20 7.91 11.20
N ASN A 132 2.70 8.86 10.38
CA ASN A 132 2.76 10.28 10.74
C ASN A 132 1.38 10.96 10.82
N TYR A 133 0.32 10.28 10.39
CA TYR A 133 -1.05 10.76 10.51
C TYR A 133 -1.79 10.18 11.72
N LEU A 134 -1.15 9.30 12.51
CA LEU A 134 -1.78 8.62 13.64
C LEU A 134 -1.24 9.10 15.00
N PRO A 135 -2.12 9.49 15.94
CA PRO A 135 -1.75 9.74 17.32
C PRO A 135 -0.96 8.58 17.94
N TYR A 136 -0.08 8.91 18.89
CA TYR A 136 0.85 7.94 19.48
C TYR A 136 0.14 6.76 20.15
N ASP A 137 -0.93 7.02 20.88
CA ASP A 137 -1.80 6.03 21.52
C ASP A 137 -2.46 5.09 20.51
N ILE A 138 -2.91 5.62 19.37
CA ILE A 138 -3.46 4.82 18.27
C ILE A 138 -2.37 3.96 17.60
N LEU A 139 -1.15 4.49 17.43
CA LEU A 139 -0.04 3.71 16.87
C LEU A 139 0.28 2.46 17.68
N GLN A 140 0.18 2.51 19.01
CA GLN A 140 0.46 1.36 19.88
C GLN A 140 -0.48 0.18 19.66
N LEU A 141 -1.63 0.39 19.01
CA LEU A 141 -2.57 -0.67 18.66
C LEU A 141 -2.09 -1.49 17.45
N ASP A 142 -1.30 -0.88 16.55
CA ASP A 142 -0.82 -1.52 15.34
C ASP A 142 0.17 -2.66 15.66
N LYS A 143 -0.05 -3.82 15.04
CA LYS A 143 0.75 -5.03 15.24
C LYS A 143 2.20 -4.85 14.78
N GLY A 144 2.42 -4.09 13.70
CA GLY A 144 3.75 -3.78 13.20
C GLY A 144 4.52 -2.88 14.16
N ILE A 145 3.87 -1.84 14.69
CA ILE A 145 4.45 -0.95 15.72
C ILE A 145 4.84 -1.75 16.97
N ARG A 146 3.96 -2.62 17.47
CA ARG A 146 4.27 -3.47 18.64
C ARG A 146 5.45 -4.41 18.43
N GLN A 147 5.67 -4.89 17.20
CA GLN A 147 6.73 -5.85 16.89
C GLN A 147 8.06 -5.18 16.52
N PHE A 148 8.03 -4.09 15.76
CA PHE A 148 9.22 -3.46 15.16
C PHE A 148 9.56 -2.09 15.74
N GLY A 149 8.71 -1.56 16.62
CA GLY A 149 8.88 -0.25 17.22
C GLY A 149 8.39 0.90 16.32
N ILE A 150 8.32 2.07 16.93
CA ILE A 150 7.96 3.31 16.24
C ILE A 150 9.09 3.71 15.28
N PRO A 151 8.78 4.03 14.01
CA PRO A 151 9.79 4.51 13.09
C PRO A 151 10.54 5.75 13.60
N SER A 152 11.83 5.82 13.32
CA SER A 152 12.70 6.94 13.74
C SER A 152 12.33 8.29 13.13
N ASP A 153 11.60 8.27 12.01
CA ASP A 153 11.10 9.44 11.29
C ASP A 153 9.63 9.77 11.63
N TYR A 154 9.09 9.17 12.70
CA TYR A 154 7.77 9.52 13.23
C TYR A 154 7.76 10.93 13.84
N LYS A 155 6.88 11.80 13.36
CA LYS A 155 6.79 13.21 13.77
C LYS A 155 5.64 13.46 14.75
N LYS A 156 5.86 13.11 16.02
CA LYS A 156 4.87 13.25 17.11
C LYS A 156 4.23 14.65 17.18
N ASP A 157 5.03 15.71 17.01
CA ASP A 157 4.58 17.10 17.17
C ASP A 157 3.72 17.63 16.01
N GLN A 158 3.68 16.93 14.87
CA GLN A 158 2.84 17.34 13.73
C GLN A 158 1.36 16.98 13.94
N ILE A 159 1.06 16.02 14.82
CA ILE A 159 -0.28 15.45 14.99
C ILE A 159 -1.15 16.30 15.92
N ASN A 160 -0.50 17.02 16.84
CA ASN A 160 -1.14 17.87 17.84
C ASN A 160 -1.43 19.30 17.35
N LYS A 161 -1.01 19.65 16.13
CA LYS A 161 -1.26 20.99 15.56
C LYS A 161 -2.63 21.04 14.89
N ILE A 162 -3.39 22.09 15.17
CA ILE A 162 -4.65 22.45 14.48
C ILE A 162 -4.31 23.00 13.09
N ILE A 163 -3.63 22.21 12.27
CA ILE A 163 -3.49 22.45 10.84
C ILE A 163 -4.57 21.60 10.19
N LYS A 164 -5.28 22.16 9.19
CA LYS A 164 -6.30 21.45 8.41
C LYS A 164 -5.76 20.07 8.04
N LYS A 165 -6.25 19.03 8.72
CA LYS A 165 -5.72 17.67 8.56
C LYS A 165 -6.05 17.26 7.13
N LYS A 166 -5.01 17.00 6.35
CA LYS A 166 -5.14 16.37 5.04
C LYS A 166 -6.03 15.14 5.20
N GLU A 167 -7.01 14.92 4.33
CA GLU A 167 -7.97 13.82 4.48
C GLU A 167 -7.45 12.51 3.87
N MET A 168 -6.73 12.61 2.75
CA MET A 168 -6.21 11.48 1.99
C MET A 168 -4.79 11.79 1.54
N SER A 169 -3.97 10.77 1.36
CA SER A 169 -2.63 10.92 0.79
C SER A 169 -2.36 9.81 -0.20
N LYS A 170 -1.72 10.16 -1.31
CA LYS A 170 -1.22 9.24 -2.34
C LYS A 170 0.26 9.46 -2.54
N VAL A 171 1.03 8.39 -2.39
CA VAL A 171 2.49 8.43 -2.43
C VAL A 171 3.01 7.43 -3.44
N LEU A 172 4.01 7.86 -4.22
CA LEU A 172 4.76 6.99 -5.11
C LEU A 172 6.05 6.55 -4.41
N VAL A 173 6.22 5.25 -4.20
CA VAL A 173 7.45 4.69 -3.65
C VAL A 173 8.28 4.09 -4.77
N ARG A 174 9.53 4.53 -4.94
CA ARG A 174 10.44 4.10 -6.00
C ARG A 174 11.70 3.47 -5.42
N VAL A 175 12.35 2.61 -6.19
CA VAL A 175 13.71 2.17 -5.89
C VAL A 175 14.71 3.31 -6.18
N LYS A 176 15.62 3.55 -5.24
CA LYS A 176 16.73 4.51 -5.39
C LYS A 176 17.75 4.07 -6.43
#